data_AF-A0A654A248-F1
#
_entry.id   AF-A0A654A248-F1
#
_cell.length_a   1.000
_cell.length_b   1.000
_cell.length_c   1.000
_cell.angle_alpha   90.00
_cell.angle_beta   90.00
_cell.angle_gamma   90.00
#
_symmetry.space_group_name_H-M   'P 1'
#
loop_
_entity.id
_entity.type
_entity.pdbx_description
1 polymer ?
#
loop_
_entity_poly.entity_id
_entity_poly.type
_entity_poly.pdbx_seq_one_letter_code
_entity_poly.pdbx_strand_id
1 'polypeptide(L)'
;MHLVLLFLPLYDNAQQPLPKSLLAEVRDELMTKFGGLTAHSRAPVHGLWQEDDNHPVRDDLIIYEVMTSELDRAWWKEYRKSLETRFRQEHLLIRAQTVEML
;
A
#
# COMPACT_ATOMS: atom_id res chain seq x y z
N MET A 1 -3.56 -15.04 -13.54
CA MET A 1 -2.59 -14.06 -13.04
C MET A 1 -3.32 -13.01 -12.24
N HIS A 2 -2.70 -12.55 -11.16
CA HIS A 2 -3.24 -11.54 -10.28
C HIS A 2 -2.24 -10.39 -10.12
N LEU A 3 -2.76 -9.18 -10.26
CA LEU A 3 -2.09 -7.94 -9.93
C LEU A 3 -2.51 -7.55 -8.51
N VAL A 4 -1.57 -7.45 -7.58
CA VAL A 4 -1.83 -7.03 -6.20
C VAL A 4 -1.17 -5.68 -5.95
N LEU A 5 -1.98 -4.70 -5.55
CA LEU A 5 -1.56 -3.34 -5.23
C LEU A 5 -1.73 -3.08 -3.74
N LEU A 6 -0.66 -2.66 -3.08
CA LEU A 6 -0.62 -2.24 -1.69
C LEU A 6 -0.53 -0.72 -1.64
N PHE A 7 -1.43 -0.09 -0.90
CA PHE A 7 -1.46 1.36 -0.71
C PHE A 7 -0.83 1.67 0.64
N LEU A 8 0.43 2.09 0.63
CA LEU A 8 1.25 2.31 1.83
C LEU A 8 1.31 3.81 2.15
N PRO A 9 0.75 4.25 3.29
CA PRO A 9 0.75 5.66 3.63
C PRO A 9 2.14 6.13 4.08
N LEU A 10 2.44 7.41 3.90
CA LEU A 10 3.66 8.04 4.43
C LEU A 10 3.48 8.59 5.85
N TYR A 11 2.24 8.64 6.33
CA TYR A 11 1.84 9.17 7.64
C TYR A 11 0.97 8.16 8.37
N ASP A 12 0.94 8.21 9.69
CA ASP A 12 -0.04 7.45 10.49
C ASP A 12 -1.39 8.18 10.59
N ASN A 13 -2.36 7.54 11.24
CA ASN A 13 -3.68 8.12 11.48
C ASN A 13 -3.66 9.45 12.28
N ALA A 14 -2.57 9.72 13.00
CA ALA A 14 -2.35 10.97 13.74
C ALA A 14 -1.55 12.02 12.94
N GLN A 15 -1.39 11.82 11.62
CA GLN A 15 -0.63 12.68 10.71
C GLN A 15 0.87 12.78 11.05
N GLN A 16 1.43 11.80 11.77
CA GLN A 16 2.86 11.76 12.06
C GLN A 16 3.60 11.01 10.94
N PRO A 17 4.73 11.55 10.45
CA PRO A 17 5.49 10.89 9.39
C PRO A 17 6.01 9.53 9.85
N LEU A 18 5.83 8.53 8.99
CA LEU A 18 6.31 7.18 9.22
C LEU A 18 7.77 7.03 8.79
N PRO A 19 8.58 6.21 9.50
CA PRO A 19 9.96 5.94 9.10
C PRO A 19 10.04 5.30 7.71
N LYS A 20 10.93 5.81 6.84
CA LYS A 20 11.17 5.22 5.50
C LYS A 20 11.64 3.77 5.55
N SER A 21 12.21 3.33 6.68
CA SER A 21 12.60 1.94 6.89
C SER A 21 11.42 0.97 6.83
N LEU A 22 10.20 1.38 7.21
CA LEU A 22 9.01 0.55 7.09
C LEU A 22 8.71 0.21 5.63
N LEU A 23 8.81 1.21 4.74
CA LEU A 23 8.62 0.99 3.31
C LEU A 23 9.72 0.09 2.74
N ALA A 24 10.97 0.26 3.17
CA ALA A 24 12.07 -0.60 2.76
C ALA A 24 11.87 -2.04 3.21
N GLU A 25 11.41 -2.27 4.44
CA GLU A 25 11.09 -3.60 4.96
C GLU A 25 9.99 -4.28 4.12
N VAL A 26 8.90 -3.57 3.84
CA VAL A 26 7.82 -4.08 2.97
C VAL A 26 8.34 -4.42 1.57
N ARG A 27 9.19 -3.56 0.99
CA ARG A 27 9.81 -3.83 -0.31
C ARG A 27 10.60 -5.13 -0.27
N ASP A 28 11.45 -5.31 0.73
CA ASP A 28 12.36 -6.45 0.82
C ASP A 28 11.57 -7.76 1.09
N GLU A 29 10.51 -7.71 1.89
CA GLU A 29 9.56 -8.81 2.12
C GLU A 29 8.87 -9.23 0.81
N LEU A 30 8.33 -8.27 0.05
CA LEU A 30 7.64 -8.52 -1.22
C LEU A 30 8.61 -9.03 -2.29
N MET A 31 9.81 -8.46 -2.39
CA MET A 31 10.85 -8.94 -3.30
C MET A 31 11.25 -10.38 -2.98
N THR A 32 11.42 -10.70 -1.70
CA THR A 32 11.79 -12.06 -1.26
C THR A 32 10.71 -13.07 -1.61
N LYS A 33 9.43 -12.72 -1.42
CA LYS A 33 8.31 -13.65 -1.65
C LYS A 33 7.94 -13.80 -3.13
N PHE A 34 7.95 -12.72 -3.90
CA PHE A 34 7.41 -12.69 -5.27
C PHE A 34 8.49 -12.58 -6.36
N GLY A 35 9.76 -12.39 -5.99
CA GLY A 35 10.89 -12.32 -6.94
C GLY A 35 10.98 -11.01 -7.72
N GLY A 36 10.02 -10.10 -7.54
CA GLY A 36 9.99 -8.79 -8.20
C GLY A 36 8.89 -7.90 -7.63
N LEU A 37 9.11 -6.59 -7.70
CA LEU A 37 8.18 -5.56 -7.24
C LEU A 37 8.30 -4.34 -8.16
N THR A 38 7.17 -3.74 -8.50
CA THR A 38 7.13 -2.39 -9.08
C THR A 38 6.64 -1.41 -8.01
N ALA A 39 7.29 -0.26 -7.90
CA ALA A 39 6.90 0.78 -6.96
C ALA A 39 6.53 2.06 -7.71
N HIS A 40 5.34 2.57 -7.44
CA HIS A 40 4.86 3.85 -7.95
C HIS A 40 4.63 4.79 -6.76
N SER A 41 5.32 5.93 -6.73
CA SER A 41 4.93 7.01 -5.83
C SER A 41 3.74 7.76 -6.44
N ARG A 42 2.59 7.79 -5.77
CA ARG A 42 1.61 8.84 -6.05
C ARG A 42 2.03 10.07 -5.25
N ALA A 43 2.73 11.00 -5.90
CA ALA A 43 2.86 12.37 -5.41
C ALA A 43 1.44 12.96 -5.21
N PRO A 44 1.24 13.92 -4.28
CA PRO A 44 -0.08 14.32 -3.80
C PRO A 44 -1.00 14.62 -4.99
N VAL A 45 -2.01 13.78 -5.15
CA VAL A 45 -3.14 14.15 -5.99
C VAL A 45 -3.90 15.14 -5.12
N HIS A 46 -3.80 16.43 -5.42
CA HIS A 46 -4.78 17.41 -4.96
C HIS A 46 -6.13 17.01 -5.57
N GLY A 47 -6.74 15.95 -5.04
CA GLY A 47 -8.08 15.56 -5.38
C GLY A 47 -8.98 16.69 -4.92
N LEU A 48 -9.66 17.32 -5.88
CA LEU A 48 -10.77 18.23 -5.64
C LEU A 48 -11.89 17.45 -4.92
N TRP A 49 -11.71 17.17 -3.64
CA TRP A 49 -12.79 16.81 -2.75
C TRP A 49 -13.41 18.13 -2.30
N GLN A 50 -14.37 18.57 -3.09
CA GLN A 50 -15.32 19.58 -2.63
C GLN A 50 -16.21 18.87 -1.61
N GLU A 51 -15.96 19.09 -0.32
CA GLU A 51 -16.91 19.74 0.58
C GLU A 51 -16.36 19.70 2.03
N ASP A 52 -16.47 20.87 2.67
CA ASP A 52 -16.44 21.13 4.10
C ASP A 52 -15.07 21.24 4.82
N ASP A 53 -14.46 22.43 4.65
CA ASP A 53 -14.03 23.30 5.77
C ASP A 53 -13.16 22.74 6.91
N ASN A 54 -12.24 21.78 6.67
CA ASN A 54 -11.11 21.63 7.60
C ASN A 54 -9.90 20.88 7.02
N HIS A 55 -8.85 21.63 6.65
CA HIS A 55 -7.47 21.21 6.37
C HIS A 55 -7.28 20.13 5.27
N PRO A 56 -6.45 20.38 4.24
CA PRO A 56 -6.12 19.33 3.27
C PRO A 56 -5.44 18.16 3.99
N VAL A 57 -6.13 17.01 4.08
CA VAL A 57 -5.52 15.77 4.53
C VAL A 57 -4.44 15.41 3.52
N ARG A 58 -3.20 15.35 3.99
CA ARG A 58 -2.05 15.04 3.16
C ARG A 58 -2.00 13.52 2.94
N ASP A 59 -2.74 13.05 1.96
CA ASP A 59 -2.76 11.64 1.53
C ASP A 59 -1.56 11.30 0.61
N ASP A 60 -0.34 11.57 1.08
CA ASP A 60 0.85 11.06 0.40
C ASP A 60 0.97 9.55 0.66
N LEU A 61 0.96 8.76 -0.41
CA LEU A 61 1.09 7.31 -0.34
C LEU A 61 2.01 6.76 -1.45
N ILE A 62 2.60 5.60 -1.17
CA ILE A 62 3.34 4.80 -2.12
C ILE A 62 2.52 3.57 -2.47
N ILE A 63 2.45 3.26 -3.75
CA ILE A 63 1.81 2.05 -4.25
C ILE A 63 2.89 1.04 -4.61
N TYR A 64 2.84 -0.11 -3.94
CA TYR A 64 3.65 -1.27 -4.28
C TYR A 64 2.79 -2.28 -5.04
N GLU A 65 3.35 -2.80 -6.13
CA GLU A 65 2.66 -3.68 -7.07
C GLU A 65 3.45 -4.98 -7.25
N VAL A 66 2.79 -6.11 -7.00
CA VAL A 66 3.32 -7.44 -7.29
C VAL A 66 2.39 -8.23 -8.20
N MET A 67 2.98 -9.02 -9.08
CA MET A 67 2.29 -9.97 -9.96
C MET A 67 2.46 -11.38 -9.41
N THR A 68 1.38 -12.16 -9.37
CA THR A 68 1.42 -13.56 -8.92
C THR A 68 0.46 -14.45 -9.69
N SER A 69 0.82 -15.72 -9.89
CA SER A 69 -0.04 -16.70 -10.56
C SER A 69 -1.23 -17.10 -9.70
N GLU A 70 -1.02 -17.22 -8.38
CA GLU A 70 -2.01 -17.68 -7.40
C GLU A 70 -2.17 -16.67 -6.27
N LEU A 71 -3.42 -16.41 -5.88
CA LEU A 71 -3.72 -15.47 -4.80
C LEU A 71 -3.91 -16.21 -3.47
N ASP A 72 -2.85 -16.30 -2.67
CA ASP A 72 -2.93 -16.79 -1.28
C ASP A 72 -3.64 -15.76 -0.38
N ARG A 73 -4.97 -15.91 -0.28
CA ARG A 73 -5.83 -14.99 0.48
C ARG A 73 -5.54 -14.99 1.98
N ALA A 74 -5.08 -16.11 2.54
CA ALA A 74 -4.78 -16.20 3.96
C ALA A 74 -3.55 -15.37 4.27
N TRP A 75 -2.48 -15.56 3.50
CA TRP A 75 -1.25 -14.79 3.62
C TRP A 75 -1.50 -13.28 3.44
N TRP A 76 -2.25 -12.87 2.41
CA TRP A 76 -2.55 -11.45 2.19
C TRP A 76 -3.36 -10.82 3.32
N LYS A 77 -4.29 -11.58 3.94
CA LYS A 77 -5.09 -11.10 5.07
C LYS A 77 -4.24 -10.91 6.32
N GLU A 78 -3.34 -11.85 6.61
CA GLU A 78 -2.40 -11.74 7.73
C GLU A 78 -1.38 -10.63 7.51
N TYR A 79 -0.84 -10.55 6.29
CA TYR A 79 0.11 -9.52 5.91
C TYR A 79 -0.49 -8.12 6.03
N ARG A 80 -1.72 -7.93 5.55
CA ARG A 80 -2.47 -6.67 5.72
C ARG A 80 -2.57 -6.27 7.21
N LYS A 81 -2.94 -7.19 8.10
CA LYS A 81 -3.05 -6.89 9.54
C LYS A 81 -1.71 -6.51 10.17
N SER A 82 -0.63 -7.19 9.76
CA SER A 82 0.72 -6.82 10.17
C SER A 82 1.07 -5.40 9.72
N LEU A 83 0.76 -5.05 8.47
CA LEU A 83 0.97 -3.70 7.95
C LEU A 83 0.12 -2.65 8.67
N GLU A 84 -1.16 -2.91 8.95
CA GLU A 84 -2.03 -2.03 9.74
C GLU A 84 -1.39 -1.70 11.10
N THR A 85 -0.80 -2.71 11.75
CA THR A 85 -0.07 -2.52 13.01
C THR A 85 1.22 -1.70 12.83
N ARG A 86 2.07 -2.07 11.86
CA ARG A 86 3.36 -1.40 11.61
C ARG A 86 3.21 0.06 11.17
N PHE A 87 2.22 0.33 10.33
CA PHE A 87 1.93 1.67 9.80
C PHE A 87 1.01 2.48 10.71
N ARG A 88 0.54 1.92 11.83
CA ARG A 88 -0.40 2.58 12.77
C ARG A 88 -1.65 3.08 12.06
N GLN A 89 -2.24 2.21 11.25
CA GLN A 89 -3.42 2.45 10.41
C GLN A 89 -4.55 1.54 10.88
N GLU A 90 -5.74 2.09 11.06
CA GLU A 90 -6.97 1.31 11.33
C GLU A 90 -7.29 0.36 10.18
N HIS A 91 -7.12 0.84 8.94
CA HIS A 91 -7.39 0.07 7.73
C HIS A 91 -6.34 0.36 6.66
N LEU A 92 -5.76 -0.70 6.10
CA LEU A 92 -4.86 -0.60 4.96
C LEU A 92 -5.49 -1.26 3.72
N LEU A 93 -5.45 -0.57 2.59
CA LEU A 93 -5.99 -1.09 1.34
C LEU A 93 -4.95 -1.97 0.63
N ILE A 94 -5.31 -3.24 0.43
CA ILE A 94 -4.65 -4.13 -0.52
C ILE A 94 -5.71 -4.58 -1.53
N ARG A 95 -5.49 -4.27 -2.81
CA ARG A 95 -6.39 -4.66 -3.91
C ARG A 95 -5.74 -5.78 -4.71
N ALA A 96 -6.53 -6.79 -5.06
CA ALA A 96 -6.14 -7.79 -6.05
C ALA A 96 -7.07 -7.70 -7.27
N GLN A 97 -6.51 -7.83 -8.47
CA GLN A 97 -7.24 -7.86 -9.73
C GLN A 97 -6.79 -9.05 -10.56
N THR A 98 -7.72 -9.74 -11.21
CA THR A 98 -7.36 -10.71 -12.24
C THR A 98 -6.90 -9.93 -13.48
N VAL A 99 -5.75 -10.32 -14.02
CA VAL A 99 -5.18 -9.72 -15.22
C VAL A 99 -4.84 -10.81 -16.23
N GLU A 100 -4.93 -10.45 -17.50
CA GLU A 100 -4.43 -11.25 -18.60
C GLU A 100 -3.00 -10.79 -18.93
N MET A 101 -2.11 -11.74 -19.18
CA MET A 101 -0.75 -11.48 -19.65
C MET A 101 -0.71 -11.88 -21.11
N LEU A 102 -0.37 -10.93 -21.99
CA LEU A 102 -0.30 -11.10 -23.44
C LEU A 102 1.11 -11.49 -23.90
#